data_AF-A0A662WK68-F1
#
_entry.id   AF-A0A662WK68-F1
#
_cell.length_a   1.000
_cell.length_b   1.000
_cell.length_c   1.000
_cell.angle_alpha   90.00
_cell.angle_beta   90.00
_cell.angle_gamma   90.00
#
_symmetry.space_group_name_H-M   'P 1'
#
loop_
_entity.id
_entity.type
_entity.pdbx_description
1 polymer ?
#
loop_
_entity_poly.entity_id
_entity_poly.type
_entity_poly.pdbx_seq_one_letter_code
_entity_poly.pdbx_strand_id
1 'polypeptide(L)'
;MAVSGLCGITLKRKVLSAETKLFEWHPCICTIVADHGTLLLLLQPPARDESDDGQLEEDDGEAETMTINLASQLIEVRPKKSKVRCELEYYASTNTADASRDISVRTEELMAPSAAVYSSRAELHILQRVEAALRELELENAQAKARERELNQEVQRLRDAARVASAERKHAEQECRHARREVDAWRRATQSAEAAAAQLQEQLGIAREENQLLAGEKLRLKRQNSELLTQVHRLDSLVYGRF
;
A
#
# COMPACT_ATOMS: atom_id res chain seq x y z
N MET A 1 6.40 -18.00 29.19
CA MET A 1 6.57 -19.45 29.01
C MET A 1 5.22 -20.00 28.61
N ALA A 2 5.01 -20.20 27.31
CA ALA A 2 3.75 -20.73 26.80
C ALA A 2 3.82 -22.25 26.91
N VAL A 3 3.04 -22.83 27.82
CA VAL A 3 2.73 -24.26 27.78
C VAL A 3 1.76 -24.40 26.61
N SER A 4 2.32 -24.62 25.43
CA SER A 4 1.55 -25.00 24.25
C SER A 4 0.76 -26.25 24.64
N GLY A 5 -0.56 -26.12 24.75
CA GLY A 5 -1.47 -27.24 24.83
C GLY A 5 -1.35 -28.04 23.55
N LEU A 6 -0.37 -28.94 23.51
CA LEU A 6 -0.23 -29.90 22.42
C LEU A 6 -1.39 -30.88 22.55
N CYS A 7 -2.35 -30.73 21.65
CA CYS A 7 -3.48 -31.65 21.49
C CYS A 7 -2.92 -33.00 21.01
N GLY A 8 -2.63 -33.90 21.95
CA GLY A 8 -2.23 -35.28 21.64
C GLY A 8 -3.33 -36.03 20.92
N ILE A 9 -2.94 -36.96 20.06
CA ILE A 9 -3.86 -37.85 19.35
C ILE A 9 -4.00 -39.13 20.18
N THR A 10 -5.22 -39.48 20.56
CA THR A 10 -5.49 -40.77 21.21
C THR A 10 -5.38 -41.91 20.20
N LEU A 11 -4.57 -42.91 20.50
CA LEU A 11 -4.38 -44.15 19.73
C LEU A 11 -4.53 -45.35 20.68
N LYS A 12 -4.46 -46.56 20.14
CA LYS A 12 -4.23 -47.78 20.90
C LYS A 12 -2.88 -48.38 20.53
N ARG A 13 -2.05 -48.73 21.50
CA ARG A 13 -0.77 -49.41 21.34
C ARG A 13 -0.93 -50.89 21.71
N LYS A 14 -0.33 -51.77 20.91
CA LYS A 14 -0.30 -53.20 21.19
C LYS A 14 0.85 -53.50 22.15
N VAL A 15 0.54 -53.90 23.37
CA VAL A 15 1.50 -54.18 24.44
C VAL A 15 1.39 -55.66 24.80
N LEU A 16 2.51 -56.30 25.13
CA LEU A 16 2.51 -57.65 25.68
C LEU A 16 2.26 -57.54 27.19
N SER A 17 1.13 -58.05 27.68
CA SER A 17 0.83 -58.04 29.11
C SER A 17 1.78 -58.96 29.86
N ALA A 18 2.33 -58.45 30.97
CA ALA A 18 3.24 -59.19 31.84
C ALA A 18 2.53 -60.35 32.54
N GLU A 19 1.23 -60.18 32.84
CA GLU A 19 0.38 -61.12 33.55
C GLU A 19 -0.15 -62.23 32.64
N THR A 20 -0.83 -61.85 31.55
CA THR A 20 -1.52 -62.81 30.68
C THR A 20 -0.59 -63.46 29.65
N LYS A 21 0.61 -62.88 29.44
CA LYS A 21 1.53 -63.21 28.33
C LYS A 21 0.87 -63.09 26.95
N LEU A 22 -0.25 -62.37 26.84
CA LEU A 22 -0.96 -62.11 25.59
C LEU A 22 -0.75 -60.66 25.13
N PHE A 23 -0.94 -60.42 23.84
CA PHE A 23 -0.91 -59.07 23.27
C PHE A 23 -2.27 -58.39 23.44
N GLU A 24 -2.26 -57.24 24.08
CA GLU A 24 -3.45 -56.46 24.41
C GLU A 24 -3.33 -55.02 23.89
N TRP A 25 -4.47 -54.42 23.57
CA TRP A 25 -4.53 -53.06 23.01
C TRP A 25 -4.82 -52.03 24.08
N HIS A 26 -3.78 -51.33 24.51
CA HIS A 26 -3.85 -50.31 25.54
C HIS A 26 -4.05 -48.91 24.92
N PRO A 27 -4.94 -48.07 25.45
CA PRO A 27 -5.04 -46.68 25.01
C PRO A 27 -3.72 -45.94 25.26
N CYS A 28 -3.32 -45.08 24.34
CA CYS A 28 -2.16 -44.21 24.49
C CYS A 28 -2.39 -42.83 23.87
N ILE A 29 -1.76 -41.82 24.44
CA ILE A 29 -1.70 -40.48 23.90
C ILE A 29 -0.41 -40.35 23.11
N CYS A 30 -0.55 -40.01 21.83
CA CYS A 30 0.54 -39.79 20.90
C CYS A 30 0.73 -38.30 20.68
N THR A 31 1.90 -37.78 21.05
CA THR A 31 2.26 -36.37 20.87
C THR A 31 3.61 -36.25 20.18
N ILE A 32 3.71 -35.33 19.23
CA ILE A 32 4.99 -34.91 18.66
C ILE A 32 5.39 -33.60 19.32
N VAL A 33 6.56 -33.60 19.97
CA VAL A 33 7.10 -32.44 20.68
C VAL A 33 8.41 -32.02 20.02
N ALA A 34 8.61 -30.71 19.88
CA ALA A 34 9.90 -30.15 19.50
C ALA A 34 10.66 -29.79 20.77
N ASP A 35 11.75 -30.50 21.04
CA ASP A 35 12.63 -30.26 22.19
C ASP A 35 14.05 -29.95 21.70
N HIS A 36 14.58 -28.79 22.09
CA HIS A 36 15.93 -28.31 21.70
C HIS A 36 16.30 -28.48 20.22
N GLY A 37 15.33 -28.30 19.30
CA GLY A 37 15.54 -28.43 17.84
C GLY A 37 15.44 -29.87 17.31
N THR A 38 15.13 -30.84 18.17
CA THR A 38 14.85 -32.23 17.80
C THR A 38 13.37 -32.55 17.93
N LEU A 39 12.84 -33.37 17.03
CA LEU A 39 11.45 -33.82 17.07
C LEU A 39 11.37 -35.17 17.79
N LEU A 40 10.60 -35.22 18.87
CA LEU A 40 10.38 -36.41 19.68
C LEU A 40 8.92 -36.86 19.54
N LEU A 41 8.73 -38.16 19.31
CA LEU A 41 7.44 -38.82 19.43
C LEU A 41 7.30 -39.39 20.83
N LEU A 42 6.30 -38.92 21.58
CA LEU A 42 5.96 -39.43 22.90
C LEU A 42 4.69 -40.28 22.79
N LEU A 43 4.76 -41.50 23.29
CA LEU A 43 3.62 -42.41 23.48
C LEU A 43 3.44 -42.60 24.98
N GLN A 44 2.41 -41.96 25.53
CA GLN A 44 2.12 -41.96 26.96
C GLN A 44 0.85 -42.75 27.24
N PRO A 45 0.74 -43.46 28.37
CA PRO A 45 -0.57 -43.91 28.83
C PRO A 45 -1.46 -42.69 29.09
N PRO A 46 -2.78 -42.78 28.89
CA PRO A 46 -3.69 -41.71 29.28
C PRO A 46 -3.53 -41.44 30.78
N ALA A 47 -3.53 -40.16 31.17
CA ALA A 47 -3.53 -39.80 32.58
C ALA A 47 -4.76 -40.44 33.23
N ARG A 48 -4.56 -41.16 34.35
CA ARG A 48 -5.68 -41.56 35.21
C ARG A 48 -6.29 -40.27 35.75
N ASP A 49 -7.45 -39.89 35.24
CA ASP A 49 -8.27 -38.88 35.92
C ASP A 49 -8.72 -39.52 37.23
N GLU A 50 -8.22 -39.05 38.38
CA GLU A 50 -8.65 -39.46 39.72
C GLU A 50 -10.07 -38.99 40.06
N SER A 51 -10.99 -38.96 39.09
CA SER A 51 -12.32 -38.36 39.24
C SER A 51 -13.43 -39.17 38.58
N ASP A 52 -13.28 -40.48 38.45
CA ASP A 52 -14.40 -41.36 38.08
C ASP A 52 -14.45 -42.59 39.00
N ASP A 53 -15.28 -42.46 40.04
CA ASP A 53 -15.72 -43.57 40.89
C ASP A 53 -16.47 -44.60 40.02
N GLY A 54 -15.84 -45.74 39.78
CA GLY A 54 -16.53 -46.98 39.43
C GLY A 54 -16.14 -47.60 38.09
N GLN A 55 -15.03 -48.35 38.08
CA GLN A 55 -15.06 -49.81 37.87
C GLN A 55 -13.64 -50.37 37.96
N LEU A 56 -13.48 -51.31 38.89
CA LEU A 56 -12.32 -52.15 39.13
C LEU A 56 -12.02 -52.97 37.86
N GLU A 57 -10.94 -52.61 37.17
CA GLU A 57 -10.02 -53.58 36.58
C GLU A 57 -8.63 -53.17 37.11
N GLU A 58 -8.19 -53.83 38.17
CA GLU A 58 -6.77 -53.91 38.50
C GLU A 58 -6.10 -54.63 37.32
N ASP A 59 -5.36 -53.90 36.49
CA ASP A 59 -4.48 -54.50 35.50
C ASP A 59 -3.13 -53.78 35.58
N ASP A 60 -2.16 -54.49 36.14
CA ASP A 60 -0.83 -54.06 36.58
C ASP A 60 0.15 -53.99 35.40
N GLY A 61 -0.33 -53.44 34.28
CA GLY A 61 0.48 -53.19 33.09
C GLY A 61 0.96 -51.75 33.08
N GLU A 62 2.08 -51.46 33.74
CA GLU A 62 2.82 -50.20 33.56
C GLU A 62 3.13 -50.01 32.06
N ALA A 63 2.22 -49.39 31.31
CA ALA A 63 2.45 -49.00 29.93
C ALA A 63 3.47 -47.86 29.95
N GLU A 64 4.74 -48.25 29.92
CA GLU A 64 5.88 -47.35 30.03
C GLU A 64 5.77 -46.23 28.99
N THR A 65 5.94 -44.99 29.46
CA THR A 65 6.02 -43.82 28.57
C THR A 65 7.20 -44.02 27.64
N MET A 66 6.92 -44.02 26.34
CA MET A 66 7.91 -44.31 25.33
C MET A 66 8.23 -43.04 24.53
N THR A 67 9.52 -42.77 24.36
CA THR A 67 10.03 -41.63 23.60
C THR A 67 10.87 -42.12 22.43
N ILE A 68 10.55 -41.67 21.22
CA ILE A 68 11.32 -41.94 20.00
C ILE A 68 11.83 -40.63 19.42
N ASN A 69 13.13 -40.53 19.20
CA ASN A 69 13.67 -39.43 18.39
C ASN A 69 13.40 -39.70 16.91
N LEU A 70 12.58 -38.86 16.29
CA LEU A 70 12.13 -39.06 14.91
C LEU A 70 13.27 -38.97 13.89
N ALA A 71 14.35 -38.24 14.19
CA ALA A 71 15.47 -38.05 13.27
C ALA A 71 16.53 -39.17 13.37
N SER A 72 16.75 -39.72 14.57
CA SER A 72 17.85 -40.67 14.80
C SER A 72 17.41 -42.10 15.07
N GLN A 73 16.17 -42.32 15.53
CA GLN A 73 15.70 -43.64 15.95
C GLN A 73 14.63 -44.22 15.03
N LEU A 74 13.75 -43.39 14.46
CA LEU A 74 12.69 -43.88 13.57
C LEU A 74 13.29 -44.41 12.26
N ILE A 75 12.97 -45.67 11.94
CA ILE A 75 13.38 -46.34 10.70
C ILE A 75 12.27 -46.20 9.67
N GLU A 76 11.06 -46.64 10.02
CA GLU A 76 9.94 -46.68 9.08
C GLU A 76 8.58 -46.66 9.80
N VAL A 77 7.57 -46.11 9.12
CA VAL A 77 6.15 -46.20 9.50
C VAL A 77 5.42 -46.98 8.41
N ARG A 78 5.03 -48.22 8.69
CA ARG A 78 4.34 -49.09 7.72
C ARG A 78 2.83 -49.13 7.98
N PRO A 79 1.98 -48.75 7.00
CA PRO A 79 0.55 -48.95 7.13
C PRO A 79 0.22 -50.44 7.05
N LYS A 80 -0.60 -50.95 7.97
CA LYS A 80 -1.11 -52.33 7.91
C LYS A 80 -2.35 -52.40 6.99
N LYS A 81 -2.75 -53.62 6.60
CA LYS A 81 -3.86 -53.87 5.65
C LYS A 81 -5.16 -53.13 5.99
N SER A 82 -5.41 -52.81 7.25
CA SER A 82 -6.45 -51.89 7.69
C SER A 82 -5.89 -50.46 7.78
N LYS A 83 -6.49 -49.50 7.07
CA LYS A 83 -6.11 -48.06 7.07
C LYS A 83 -6.09 -47.38 8.46
N VAL A 84 -6.55 -48.09 9.49
CA VAL A 84 -6.59 -47.66 10.89
C VAL A 84 -5.44 -48.22 11.74
N ARG A 85 -4.50 -49.01 11.17
CA ARG A 85 -3.34 -49.56 11.90
C ARG A 85 -2.03 -49.22 11.21
N CYS A 86 -0.99 -48.96 12.01
CA CYS A 86 0.38 -48.80 11.52
C CYS A 86 1.37 -49.53 12.43
N GLU A 87 2.50 -49.91 11.84
CA GLU A 87 3.67 -50.43 12.54
C GLU A 87 4.78 -49.37 12.50
N LEU A 88 5.41 -49.15 13.65
CA LEU A 88 6.56 -48.27 13.82
C LEU A 88 7.80 -49.14 14.03
N GLU A 89 8.78 -49.00 13.14
CA GLU A 89 10.10 -49.61 13.28
C GLU A 89 11.10 -48.56 13.74
N TYR A 90 11.83 -48.83 14.82
CA TYR A 90 12.79 -47.88 15.38
C TYR A 90 13.94 -48.59 16.09
N TYR A 91 15.07 -47.90 16.22
CA TYR A 91 16.22 -48.36 17.00
C TYR A 91 15.98 -48.17 18.50
N ALA A 92 16.13 -49.23 19.30
CA ALA A 92 16.07 -49.14 20.75
C ALA A 92 17.26 -48.32 21.29
N SER A 93 17.00 -47.35 22.16
CA SER A 93 18.06 -46.59 22.81
C SER A 93 18.86 -47.48 23.76
N THR A 94 20.15 -47.69 23.49
CA THR A 94 21.07 -48.34 24.44
C THR A 94 21.51 -47.29 25.48
N ASN A 95 20.66 -47.02 26.48
CA ASN A 95 20.98 -46.11 27.59
C ASN A 95 21.81 -46.77 28.71
N THR A 96 22.58 -47.81 28.43
CA THR A 96 23.45 -48.47 29.41
C THR A 96 24.89 -48.49 28.90
N ALA A 97 25.80 -48.02 29.74
CA ALA A 97 27.20 -47.66 29.46
C ALA A 97 28.14 -48.83 29.08
N ASP A 98 27.63 -49.93 28.53
CA ASP A 98 28.43 -51.03 28.03
C ASP A 98 28.21 -51.21 26.52
N ALA A 99 29.19 -50.73 25.76
CA ALA A 99 29.26 -50.84 24.32
C ALA A 99 29.49 -52.30 23.89
N SER A 100 28.41 -53.03 23.69
CA SER A 100 28.33 -54.11 22.70
C SER A 100 27.27 -53.70 21.67
N ARG A 101 27.70 -53.52 20.42
CA ARG A 101 26.87 -53.03 19.31
C ARG A 101 25.92 -54.13 18.82
N ASP A 102 24.88 -54.41 19.60
CA ASP A 102 23.66 -55.01 19.05
C ASP A 102 22.63 -53.89 18.88
N ILE A 103 22.53 -53.38 17.65
CA ILE A 103 21.48 -52.46 17.26
C ILE A 103 20.17 -53.26 17.24
N SER A 104 19.46 -53.26 18.38
CA SER A 104 18.16 -53.91 18.49
C SER A 104 17.10 -53.03 17.82
N VAL A 105 16.50 -53.55 16.74
CA VAL A 105 15.33 -52.96 16.10
C VAL A 105 14.08 -53.40 16.87
N ARG A 106 13.25 -52.44 17.27
CA ARG A 106 11.95 -52.68 17.90
C ARG A 106 10.82 -52.31 16.97
N THR A 107 9.70 -53.00 17.13
CA THR A 107 8.47 -52.84 16.35
C THR A 107 7.30 -52.56 17.29
N GLU A 108 6.54 -51.51 17.00
CA GLU A 108 5.35 -51.12 17.77
C GLU A 108 4.13 -51.05 16.85
N GLU A 109 3.01 -51.67 17.25
CA GLU A 109 1.77 -51.63 16.48
C GLU A 109 0.81 -50.62 17.10
N LEU A 110 0.39 -49.62 16.33
CA LEU A 110 -0.56 -48.59 16.72
C LEU A 110 -1.87 -48.71 15.93
N MET A 111 -2.98 -48.38 16.57
CA MET A 111 -4.31 -48.37 15.96
C MET A 111 -5.01 -47.03 16.25
N ALA A 112 -5.54 -46.41 15.20
CA ALA A 112 -6.41 -45.26 15.31
C ALA A 112 -7.74 -45.65 15.98
N PRO A 113 -8.32 -44.78 16.82
CA PRO A 113 -9.64 -45.01 17.37
C PRO A 113 -10.66 -45.15 16.24
N SER A 114 -11.54 -46.15 16.33
CA SER A 114 -12.60 -46.37 15.35
C SER A 114 -13.50 -45.13 15.27
N ALA A 115 -13.97 -44.77 14.08
CA ALA A 115 -14.79 -43.58 13.81
C ALA A 115 -16.07 -43.49 14.67
N ALA A 116 -16.50 -44.59 15.31
CA ALA A 116 -17.61 -44.62 16.26
C ALA A 116 -17.37 -43.85 17.57
N VAL A 117 -16.17 -43.28 17.80
CA VAL A 117 -15.81 -42.56 19.04
C VAL A 117 -15.97 -41.03 18.93
N TYR A 118 -16.24 -40.47 17.75
CA TYR A 118 -16.70 -39.08 17.68
C TYR A 118 -18.16 -39.03 18.14
N SER A 119 -18.36 -38.82 19.44
CA SER A 119 -19.67 -38.51 20.02
C SER A 119 -20.31 -37.38 19.22
N SER A 120 -21.60 -37.48 18.91
CA SER A 120 -22.43 -36.45 18.26
C SER A 120 -22.26 -35.05 18.86
N ARG A 121 -21.82 -34.97 20.13
CA ARG A 121 -21.46 -33.74 20.84
C ARG A 121 -20.24 -33.02 20.26
N ALA A 122 -19.22 -33.74 19.78
CA ALA A 122 -18.02 -33.16 19.18
C ALA A 122 -18.32 -32.54 17.81
N GLU A 123 -19.13 -33.24 17.00
CA GLU A 123 -19.60 -32.73 15.69
C GLU A 123 -20.43 -31.45 15.87
N LEU A 124 -21.35 -31.44 16.83
CA LEU A 124 -22.18 -30.25 17.13
C LEU A 124 -21.33 -29.05 17.56
N HIS A 125 -20.29 -29.28 18.38
CA HIS A 125 -19.38 -28.20 18.80
C HIS A 125 -18.56 -27.65 17.63
N ILE A 126 -18.12 -28.50 16.69
CA ILE A 126 -17.44 -28.05 15.47
C ILE A 126 -18.39 -27.20 14.63
N LEU A 127 -19.63 -27.64 14.44
CA LEU A 127 -20.63 -26.89 13.68
C LEU A 127 -20.92 -25.53 14.32
N GLN A 128 -21.07 -25.46 15.64
CA GLN A 128 -21.25 -24.17 16.35
C GLN A 128 -20.07 -23.22 16.14
N ARG A 129 -18.83 -23.73 16.16
CA ARG A 129 -17.64 -22.90 15.91
C ARG A 129 -17.58 -22.39 14.48
N VAL A 130 -17.92 -23.23 13.51
CA VAL A 130 -17.97 -22.84 12.09
C VAL A 130 -19.07 -21.81 11.86
N GLU A 131 -20.23 -21.99 12.46
CA GLU A 131 -21.34 -21.04 12.38
C GLU A 131 -20.97 -19.68 12.99
N ALA A 132 -20.29 -19.67 14.15
CA ALA A 132 -19.79 -18.44 14.76
C ALA A 132 -18.77 -17.73 13.85
N ALA A 133 -17.80 -18.47 13.31
CA ALA A 133 -16.81 -17.92 12.39
C ALA A 133 -17.43 -17.38 11.09
N LEU A 134 -18.46 -18.05 10.55
CA LEU A 134 -19.19 -17.57 9.39
C LEU A 134 -19.93 -16.27 9.67
N ARG A 135 -20.61 -16.15 10.83
CA ARG A 135 -21.27 -14.89 11.23
C ARG A 135 -20.28 -13.74 11.39
N GLU A 136 -19.11 -14.00 11.97
CA GLU A 136 -18.05 -13.00 12.09
C GLU A 136 -17.58 -12.53 10.71
N LEU A 137 -17.31 -13.47 9.78
CA LEU A 137 -16.92 -13.15 8.40
C LEU A 137 -18.00 -12.39 7.63
N GLU A 138 -19.28 -12.72 7.83
CA GLU A 138 -20.40 -12.00 7.22
C GLU A 138 -20.45 -10.54 7.69
N LEU A 139 -20.21 -10.31 8.98
CA LEU A 139 -20.18 -8.98 9.57
C LEU A 139 -18.96 -8.18 9.07
N GLU A 140 -17.78 -8.79 9.02
CA GLU A 140 -16.58 -8.17 8.44
C GLU A 140 -16.77 -7.82 6.96
N ASN A 141 -17.40 -8.72 6.18
CA ASN A 141 -17.69 -8.49 4.78
C ASN A 141 -18.70 -7.33 4.59
N ALA A 142 -19.72 -7.25 5.45
CA ALA A 142 -20.65 -6.12 5.44
C ALA A 142 -19.95 -4.80 5.76
N GLN A 143 -19.05 -4.77 6.75
CA GLN A 143 -18.24 -3.60 7.07
C GLN A 143 -17.29 -3.22 5.93
N ALA A 144 -16.63 -4.20 5.30
CA ALA A 144 -15.75 -3.97 4.16
C ALA A 144 -16.51 -3.36 2.98
N LYS A 145 -17.72 -3.87 2.67
CA LYS A 145 -18.60 -3.30 1.64
C LYS A 145 -19.05 -1.88 1.96
N ALA A 146 -19.32 -1.56 3.23
CA ALA A 146 -19.66 -0.20 3.64
C ALA A 146 -18.48 0.75 3.39
N ARG A 147 -17.28 0.37 3.84
CA ARG A 147 -16.04 1.14 3.59
C ARG A 147 -15.74 1.30 2.10
N GLU A 148 -15.95 0.26 1.31
CA GLU A 148 -15.76 0.32 -0.15
C GLU A 148 -16.70 1.35 -0.79
N ARG A 149 -17.97 1.40 -0.37
CA ARG A 149 -18.93 2.40 -0.85
C ARG A 149 -18.51 3.82 -0.47
N GLU A 150 -18.04 4.04 0.76
CA GLU A 150 -17.54 5.33 1.22
C GLU A 150 -16.33 5.78 0.39
N LEU A 151 -15.34 4.90 0.20
CA LEU A 151 -14.16 5.21 -0.61
C LEU A 151 -14.52 5.47 -2.07
N ASN A 152 -15.46 4.71 -2.65
CA ASN A 152 -15.94 4.96 -4.01
C ASN A 152 -16.64 6.32 -4.15
N GLN A 153 -17.42 6.74 -3.15
CA GLN A 153 -18.01 8.07 -3.12
C GLN A 153 -16.92 9.16 -3.03
N GLU A 154 -15.89 8.94 -2.21
CA GLU A 154 -14.80 9.90 -2.07
C GLU A 154 -13.96 10.01 -3.35
N VAL A 155 -13.65 8.90 -4.00
CA VAL A 155 -13.00 8.89 -5.32
C VAL A 155 -13.83 9.66 -6.34
N GLN A 156 -15.16 9.51 -6.32
CA GLN A 156 -16.03 10.24 -7.21
C GLN A 156 -16.01 11.76 -6.93
N ARG A 157 -16.08 12.16 -5.66
CA ARG A 157 -15.94 13.57 -5.26
C ARG A 157 -14.61 14.16 -5.70
N LEU A 158 -13.51 13.44 -5.51
CA LEU A 158 -12.17 13.88 -5.93
C LEU A 158 -12.07 14.00 -7.45
N ARG A 159 -12.68 13.09 -8.22
CA ARG A 159 -12.76 13.20 -9.67
C ARG A 159 -13.53 14.44 -10.11
N ASP A 160 -14.65 14.72 -9.48
CA ASP A 160 -15.47 15.89 -9.82
C ASP A 160 -14.77 17.19 -9.42
N ALA A 161 -14.10 17.23 -8.26
CA ALA A 161 -13.24 18.35 -7.88
C ALA A 161 -12.09 18.58 -8.87
N ALA A 162 -11.43 17.51 -9.33
CA ALA A 162 -10.36 17.61 -10.32
C ALA A 162 -10.87 18.12 -11.68
N ARG A 163 -12.08 17.74 -12.09
CA ARG A 163 -12.73 18.25 -13.32
C ARG A 163 -12.99 19.76 -13.21
N VAL A 164 -13.53 20.21 -12.07
CA VAL A 164 -13.78 21.64 -11.81
C VAL A 164 -12.48 22.43 -11.81
N ALA A 165 -11.47 21.99 -11.06
CA ALA A 165 -10.16 22.64 -11.03
C ALA A 165 -9.49 22.72 -12.42
N SER A 166 -9.66 21.68 -13.25
CA SER A 166 -9.18 21.71 -14.64
C SER A 166 -9.92 22.75 -15.50
N ALA A 167 -11.22 22.88 -15.32
CA ALA A 167 -12.03 23.89 -16.02
C ALA A 167 -11.64 25.32 -15.59
N GLU A 168 -11.50 25.55 -14.28
CA GLU A 168 -11.04 26.83 -13.71
C GLU A 168 -9.66 27.22 -14.23
N ARG A 169 -8.71 26.27 -14.26
CA ARG A 169 -7.38 26.50 -14.83
C ARG A 169 -7.46 26.91 -16.30
N LYS A 170 -8.28 26.23 -17.11
CA LYS A 170 -8.46 26.59 -18.53
C LYS A 170 -9.04 27.99 -18.69
N HIS A 171 -9.99 28.36 -17.84
CA HIS A 171 -10.58 29.70 -17.84
C HIS A 171 -9.52 30.77 -17.49
N ALA A 172 -8.79 30.58 -16.40
CA ALA A 172 -7.71 31.48 -15.98
C ALA A 172 -6.61 31.60 -17.05
N GLU A 173 -6.26 30.51 -17.74
CA GLU A 173 -5.31 30.53 -18.85
C GLU A 173 -5.84 31.35 -20.04
N GLN A 174 -7.14 31.30 -20.33
CA GLN A 174 -7.77 32.11 -21.38
C GLN A 174 -7.77 33.59 -21.01
N GLU A 175 -8.11 33.94 -19.77
CA GLU A 175 -8.07 35.31 -19.26
C GLU A 175 -6.65 35.88 -19.30
N CYS A 176 -5.65 35.10 -18.86
CA CYS A 176 -4.25 35.48 -18.96
C CYS A 176 -3.83 35.78 -20.41
N ARG A 177 -4.29 34.96 -21.37
CA ARG A 177 -4.02 35.18 -22.80
C ARG A 177 -4.71 36.44 -23.32
N HIS A 178 -5.93 36.71 -22.89
CA HIS A 178 -6.67 37.92 -23.26
C HIS A 178 -5.95 39.16 -22.72
N ALA A 179 -5.64 39.19 -21.43
CA ALA A 179 -4.94 40.29 -20.79
C ALA A 179 -3.58 40.58 -21.45
N ARG A 180 -2.82 39.53 -21.84
CA ARG A 180 -1.57 39.71 -22.60
C ARG A 180 -1.80 40.38 -23.95
N ARG A 181 -2.82 39.97 -24.70
CA ARG A 181 -3.16 40.59 -25.99
C ARG A 181 -3.57 42.04 -25.82
N GLU A 182 -4.29 42.38 -24.76
CA GLU A 182 -4.64 43.76 -24.43
C GLU A 182 -3.39 44.58 -24.10
N VAL A 183 -2.49 44.06 -23.26
CA VAL A 183 -1.22 44.72 -22.96
C VAL A 183 -0.40 44.97 -24.23
N ASP A 184 -0.32 44.00 -25.14
CA ASP A 184 0.38 44.16 -26.42
C ASP A 184 -0.33 45.16 -27.36
N ALA A 185 -1.66 45.22 -27.32
CA ALA A 185 -2.43 46.22 -28.05
C ALA A 185 -2.18 47.63 -27.52
N TRP A 186 -2.22 47.80 -26.20
CA TRP A 186 -1.90 49.06 -25.53
C TRP A 186 -0.47 49.49 -25.83
N ARG A 187 0.51 48.57 -25.75
CA ARG A 187 1.91 48.86 -26.08
C ARG A 187 2.05 49.39 -27.51
N ARG A 188 1.39 48.75 -28.48
CA ARG A 188 1.41 49.21 -29.88
C ARG A 188 0.75 50.58 -30.04
N ALA A 189 -0.38 50.82 -29.36
CA ALA A 189 -1.05 52.11 -29.37
C ALA A 189 -0.18 53.22 -28.75
N THR A 190 0.51 52.93 -27.65
CA THR A 190 1.47 53.87 -27.04
C THR A 190 2.61 54.19 -27.99
N GLN A 191 3.23 53.17 -28.62
CA GLN A 191 4.30 53.38 -29.60
C GLN A 191 3.84 54.21 -30.80
N SER A 192 2.62 53.96 -31.31
CA SER A 192 2.08 54.76 -32.41
C SER A 192 1.80 56.20 -31.99
N ALA A 193 1.32 56.40 -30.76
CA ALA A 193 1.08 57.73 -30.21
C ALA A 193 2.40 58.49 -29.99
N GLU A 194 3.44 57.83 -29.50
CA GLU A 194 4.78 58.41 -29.35
C GLU A 194 5.38 58.80 -30.71
N ALA A 195 5.26 57.94 -31.72
CA ALA A 195 5.72 58.24 -33.07
C ALA A 195 4.97 59.45 -33.67
N ALA A 196 3.64 59.51 -33.49
CA ALA A 196 2.85 60.65 -33.94
C ALA A 196 3.22 61.94 -33.19
N ALA A 197 3.49 61.87 -31.89
CA ALA A 197 3.94 63.02 -31.11
C ALA A 197 5.31 63.53 -31.59
N ALA A 198 6.25 62.63 -31.88
CA ALA A 198 7.56 62.99 -32.44
C ALA A 198 7.43 63.68 -33.81
N GLN A 199 6.56 63.17 -34.69
CA GLN A 199 6.27 63.80 -35.99
C GLN A 199 5.69 65.21 -35.83
N LEU A 200 4.74 65.40 -34.91
CA LEU A 200 4.18 66.74 -34.64
C LEU A 200 5.24 67.68 -34.07
N GLN A 201 6.14 67.19 -33.23
CA GLN A 201 7.24 67.99 -32.68
C GLN A 201 8.21 68.45 -33.78
N GLU A 202 8.52 67.58 -34.74
CA GLU A 202 9.32 67.91 -35.92
C GLU A 202 8.61 68.97 -36.79
N GLN A 203 7.32 68.78 -37.10
CA GLN A 203 6.53 69.75 -37.86
C GLN A 203 6.46 71.11 -37.16
N LEU A 204 6.32 71.13 -35.83
CA LEU A 204 6.37 72.38 -35.05
C LEU A 204 7.75 73.03 -35.12
N GLY A 205 8.83 72.26 -35.20
CA GLY A 205 10.19 72.75 -35.43
C GLY A 205 10.29 73.47 -36.79
N ILE A 206 9.88 72.78 -37.86
CA ILE A 206 9.85 73.33 -39.22
C ILE A 206 9.02 74.62 -39.27
N ALA A 207 7.80 74.60 -38.73
CA ALA A 207 6.92 75.77 -38.74
C ALA A 207 7.51 76.96 -37.97
N ARG A 208 8.30 76.73 -36.91
CA ARG A 208 9.01 77.79 -36.19
C ARG A 208 10.14 78.39 -37.03
N GLU A 209 10.92 77.55 -37.70
CA GLU A 209 11.99 77.97 -38.60
C GLU A 209 11.43 78.78 -39.79
N GLU A 210 10.36 78.29 -40.42
CA GLU A 210 9.65 79.00 -41.49
C GLU A 210 9.17 80.38 -41.02
N ASN A 211 8.55 80.46 -39.84
CA ASN A 211 8.13 81.74 -39.27
C ASN A 211 9.30 82.70 -39.02
N GLN A 212 10.46 82.20 -38.58
CA GLN A 212 11.65 83.02 -38.39
C GLN A 212 12.21 83.54 -39.72
N LEU A 213 12.27 82.69 -40.74
CA LEU A 213 12.70 83.07 -42.10
C LEU A 213 11.77 84.13 -42.69
N LEU A 214 10.45 83.91 -42.63
CA LEU A 214 9.44 84.88 -43.09
C LEU A 214 9.54 86.21 -42.34
N ALA A 215 9.78 86.20 -41.03
CA ALA A 215 9.99 87.42 -40.26
C ALA A 215 11.27 88.17 -40.70
N GLY A 216 12.35 87.44 -40.99
CA GLY A 216 13.60 87.99 -41.53
C GLY A 216 13.41 88.61 -42.92
N GLU A 217 12.73 87.91 -43.82
CA GLU A 217 12.41 88.43 -45.16
C GLU A 217 11.52 89.66 -45.11
N LYS A 218 10.49 89.66 -44.25
CA LYS A 218 9.62 90.82 -44.01
C LYS A 218 10.43 92.03 -43.56
N LEU A 219 11.43 91.84 -42.69
CA LEU A 219 12.32 92.92 -42.25
C LEU A 219 13.20 93.43 -43.39
N ARG A 220 13.78 92.53 -44.19
CA ARG A 220 14.60 92.88 -45.36
C ARG A 220 13.79 93.69 -46.38
N LEU A 221 12.59 93.22 -46.72
CA LEU A 221 11.68 93.91 -47.64
C LEU A 221 11.26 95.28 -47.10
N LYS A 222 10.99 95.41 -45.80
CA LYS A 222 10.72 96.71 -45.18
C LYS A 222 11.89 97.69 -45.35
N ARG A 223 13.14 97.24 -45.16
CA ARG A 223 14.33 98.08 -45.38
C ARG A 223 14.47 98.49 -46.84
N GLN A 224 14.39 97.55 -47.78
CA GLN A 224 14.43 97.84 -49.22
C GLN A 224 13.33 98.81 -49.64
N ASN A 225 12.11 98.62 -49.17
CA ASN A 225 11.01 99.52 -49.46
C ASN A 225 11.25 100.92 -48.87
N SER A 226 11.80 101.01 -47.66
CA SER A 226 12.20 102.31 -47.10
C SER A 226 13.30 103.01 -47.91
N GLU A 227 14.30 102.26 -48.41
CA GLU A 227 15.35 102.80 -49.28
C GLU A 227 14.78 103.29 -50.61
N LEU A 228 13.95 102.48 -51.26
CA LEU A 228 13.25 102.87 -52.49
C LEU A 228 12.38 104.10 -52.29
N LEU A 229 11.63 104.16 -51.18
CA LEU A 229 10.87 105.36 -50.82
C LEU A 229 11.78 106.58 -50.70
N THR A 230 12.93 106.48 -50.02
CA THR A 230 13.86 107.62 -49.95
C THR A 230 14.42 108.01 -51.31
N GLN A 231 14.70 107.05 -52.20
CA GLN A 231 15.14 107.32 -53.57
C GLN A 231 14.05 108.00 -54.39
N VAL A 232 12.80 107.55 -54.29
CA VAL A 232 11.64 108.19 -54.93
C VAL A 232 11.49 109.63 -54.44
N HIS A 233 11.56 109.88 -53.12
CA HIS A 233 11.52 111.25 -52.59
C HIS A 233 12.66 112.13 -53.13
N ARG A 234 13.88 111.57 -53.27
CA ARG A 234 15.00 112.30 -53.89
C ARG A 234 14.72 112.62 -55.36
N LEU A 235 14.18 111.68 -56.12
CA LEU A 235 13.80 111.90 -57.52
C LEU A 235 12.67 112.91 -57.65
N ASP A 236 11.62 112.82 -56.81
CA ASP A 236 10.52 113.77 -56.79
C ASP A 236 11.03 115.19 -56.48
N SER A 237 11.95 115.35 -55.52
CA SER A 237 12.61 116.63 -55.25
C SER A 237 13.44 117.14 -56.44
N LEU A 238 14.03 116.26 -57.24
CA LEU A 238 14.77 116.63 -58.46
C LEU A 238 13.83 117.01 -59.62
N VAL A 239 12.70 116.31 -59.78
CA VAL A 239 11.75 116.47 -60.90
C VAL A 239 10.78 117.63 -60.66
N TYR A 240 10.29 117.79 -59.43
CA TYR A 240 9.26 118.79 -59.07
C TYR A 240 9.81 119.93 -58.21
N GLY A 241 11.13 120.12 -58.21
CA GLY A 241 11.88 120.99 -57.31
C GLY A 241 11.15 122.23 -56.81
N ARG A 242 11.04 122.32 -55.48
CA ARG A 242 11.16 123.60 -54.80
C ARG A 242 12.53 123.64 -54.15
N PHE A 243 13.26 124.72 -54.43
CA PHE A 243 14.37 125.18 -53.61
C PHE A 243 13.96 125.27 -52.15
#